data_AF-A0AAV2N4Q1-F1
#
_entry.id   AF-A0AAV2N4Q1-F1
#
_cell.length_a   1.000
_cell.length_b   1.000
_cell.length_c   1.000
_cell.angle_alpha   90.00
_cell.angle_beta   90.00
_cell.angle_gamma   90.00
#
_symmetry.space_group_name_H-M   'P 1'
#
loop_
_entity.id
_entity.type
_entity.pdbx_description
1 polymer ?
#
loop_
_entity_poly.entity_id
_entity_poly.type
_entity_poly.pdbx_seq_one_letter_code
_entity_poly.pdbx_strand_id
1 'polypeptide(L)'
;MKALLLAVCVLTTATMVYTTADVQKVQEFYSSIVNCADLLHLPKDPSPYVIECLLHQVGLIDENTGELLKYKSLRYLEDIISDEYNLRRAQDRVATCMDHAKEAGGTNHENNMKIIECSLPVVAFIDRLS
;
A
#
# COMPACT_ATOMS: atom_id res chain seq x y z
N MET A 1 -0.23 13.07 44.48
CA MET A 1 -0.69 11.78 43.91
C MET A 1 -1.64 11.93 42.72
N LYS A 2 -2.67 12.80 42.75
CA LYS A 2 -3.63 12.93 41.63
C LYS A 2 -3.05 13.58 40.35
N ALA A 3 -2.14 14.54 40.49
CA ALA A 3 -1.51 15.21 39.33
C ALA A 3 -0.54 14.30 38.55
N LEU A 4 0.12 13.35 39.23
CA LEU A 4 1.03 12.39 38.59
C LEU A 4 0.27 11.37 37.74
N LEU A 5 -0.91 10.93 38.18
CA LEU A 5 -1.77 10.00 37.41
C LEU A 5 -2.25 10.63 36.10
N LEU A 6 -2.59 11.92 36.11
CA LEU A 6 -3.02 12.63 34.89
C LEU A 6 -1.87 12.81 33.89
N ALA A 7 -0.66 13.11 34.37
CA ALA A 7 0.52 13.25 33.51
C ALA A 7 0.90 11.92 32.84
N VAL A 8 0.78 10.79 33.55
CA VAL A 8 1.05 9.45 33.00
C VAL A 8 0.02 9.06 31.94
N CYS A 9 -1.28 9.35 32.15
CA CYS A 9 -2.30 9.07 31.14
C CYS A 9 -2.09 9.85 29.83
N VAL A 10 -1.69 11.13 29.93
CA VAL A 10 -1.42 11.95 28.73
C VAL A 10 -0.17 11.47 27.99
N LEU A 11 0.87 11.02 28.72
CA LEU A 11 2.07 10.43 28.13
C LEU A 11 1.77 9.11 27.40
N THR A 12 0.92 8.25 27.95
CA THR A 12 0.52 6.99 27.29
C THR A 12 -0.32 7.20 26.03
N THR A 13 -1.09 8.30 25.96
CA THR A 13 -1.82 8.65 24.73
C THR A 13 -0.93 9.29 23.67
N ALA A 14 0.13 10.00 24.08
CA ALA A 14 1.08 10.61 23.15
C ALA A 14 1.98 9.58 22.46
N THR A 15 2.26 8.43 23.10
CA THR A 15 3.04 7.35 22.48
C THR A 15 2.27 6.53 21.45
N MET A 16 0.93 6.56 21.46
CA MET A 16 0.12 5.89 20.42
C MET A 16 0.05 6.66 19.10
N VAL A 17 0.51 7.92 19.06
CA VAL A 17 0.59 8.71 17.82
C VAL A 17 1.86 8.39 17.03
N TYR A 18 2.75 7.54 17.56
CA TYR A 18 4.00 7.12 16.91
C TYR A 18 3.96 5.72 16.29
N THR A 19 2.76 5.16 16.05
CA THR A 19 2.63 4.00 15.14
C THR A 19 2.24 4.55 13.77
N THR A 20 3.24 4.72 12.91
CA THR A 20 3.17 5.51 11.67
C THR A 20 2.51 4.81 10.47
N ALA A 21 1.97 3.60 10.65
CA ALA A 21 1.03 2.96 9.72
C ALA A 21 -0.22 2.51 10.49
N ASP A 22 -1.37 2.53 9.81
CA ASP A 22 -2.61 2.04 10.39
C ASP A 22 -2.57 0.51 10.37
N VAL A 23 -2.44 -0.10 11.55
CA VAL A 23 -2.40 -1.56 11.72
C VAL A 23 -3.59 -2.24 11.05
N GLN A 24 -4.77 -1.60 11.06
CA GLN A 24 -5.94 -2.11 10.36
C GLN A 24 -5.73 -2.12 8.85
N LYS A 25 -5.11 -1.08 8.29
CA LYS A 25 -4.80 -0.99 6.86
C LYS A 25 -3.75 -2.00 6.42
N VAL A 26 -2.73 -2.24 7.24
CA VAL A 26 -1.75 -3.31 7.00
C VAL A 26 -2.44 -4.68 7.02
N GLN A 27 -3.35 -4.91 7.96
CA GLN A 27 -4.13 -6.15 8.02
C GLN A 27 -5.05 -6.32 6.79
N GLU A 28 -5.72 -5.24 6.36
CA GLU A 28 -6.54 -5.20 5.16
C GLU A 28 -5.69 -5.52 3.91
N PHE A 29 -4.47 -5.01 3.81
CA PHE A 29 -3.53 -5.30 2.72
C PHE A 29 -3.23 -6.80 2.62
N TYR A 30 -2.72 -7.43 3.69
CA TYR A 30 -2.39 -8.86 3.65
C TYR A 30 -3.63 -9.75 3.46
N SER A 31 -4.77 -9.36 4.03
CA SER A 31 -6.04 -10.07 3.82
C SER A 31 -6.45 -10.00 2.35
N SER A 32 -6.29 -8.86 1.70
CA SER A 32 -6.58 -8.67 0.27
C SER A 32 -5.65 -9.51 -0.60
N ILE A 33 -4.36 -9.62 -0.26
CA ILE A 33 -3.42 -10.53 -0.96
C ILE A 33 -3.92 -11.99 -0.91
N VAL A 34 -4.28 -12.47 0.29
CA VAL A 34 -4.79 -13.84 0.45
C VAL A 34 -6.09 -14.05 -0.31
N ASN A 35 -7.04 -13.11 -0.19
CA ASN A 35 -8.33 -13.18 -0.87
C ASN A 35 -8.17 -13.19 -2.39
N CYS A 36 -7.32 -12.30 -2.94
CA CYS A 36 -7.04 -12.25 -4.36
C CYS A 36 -6.33 -13.50 -4.87
N ALA A 37 -5.36 -14.04 -4.12
CA ALA A 37 -4.71 -15.31 -4.45
C ALA A 37 -5.74 -16.45 -4.50
N ASP A 38 -6.63 -16.55 -3.51
CA ASP A 38 -7.68 -17.58 -3.46
C ASP A 38 -8.66 -17.44 -4.64
N LEU A 39 -9.11 -16.20 -4.95
CA LEU A 39 -9.99 -15.90 -6.08
C LEU A 39 -9.37 -16.27 -7.44
N LEU A 40 -8.07 -16.06 -7.59
CA LEU A 40 -7.32 -16.32 -8.82
C LEU A 40 -6.76 -17.75 -8.89
N HIS A 41 -6.95 -18.56 -7.83
CA HIS A 41 -6.36 -19.88 -7.67
C HIS A 41 -4.81 -19.88 -7.80
N LEU A 42 -4.17 -18.88 -7.20
CA LEU A 42 -2.72 -18.66 -7.18
C LEU A 42 -2.12 -18.90 -5.78
N PRO A 43 -0.79 -19.06 -5.67
CA PRO A 43 -0.11 -19.05 -4.37
C PRO A 43 -0.40 -17.78 -3.57
N LYS A 44 -0.40 -17.89 -2.23
CA LYS A 44 -0.72 -16.80 -1.29
C LYS A 44 0.44 -15.82 -1.11
N ASP A 45 1.09 -15.49 -2.21
CA ASP A 45 2.22 -14.58 -2.28
C ASP A 45 1.90 -13.44 -3.26
N PRO A 46 2.50 -12.25 -3.06
CA PRO A 46 2.40 -11.16 -4.02
C PRO A 46 2.90 -11.58 -5.40
N SER A 47 2.03 -11.45 -6.40
CA SER A 47 2.35 -11.56 -7.82
C SER A 47 1.66 -10.44 -8.59
N PRO A 48 2.05 -10.14 -9.84
CA PRO A 48 1.42 -9.04 -10.58
C PRO A 48 -0.11 -9.14 -10.65
N TYR A 49 -0.66 -10.34 -10.90
CA TYR A 49 -2.10 -10.54 -10.95
C TYR A 49 -2.79 -10.42 -9.59
N VAL A 50 -2.15 -10.88 -8.52
CA VAL A 50 -2.68 -10.74 -7.15
C VAL A 50 -2.69 -9.26 -6.74
N ILE A 51 -1.66 -8.50 -7.11
CA ILE A 51 -1.60 -7.05 -6.87
C ILE A 51 -2.64 -6.31 -7.71
N GLU A 52 -2.82 -6.63 -8.99
CA GLU A 52 -3.88 -6.02 -9.81
C GLU A 52 -5.26 -6.20 -9.17
N CYS A 53 -5.58 -7.42 -8.74
CA CYS A 53 -6.81 -7.72 -8.02
C CYS A 53 -6.95 -6.87 -6.74
N LEU A 54 -5.89 -6.77 -5.93
CA LEU A 54 -5.90 -5.95 -4.72
C LEU A 54 -6.18 -4.48 -5.05
N LEU A 55 -5.53 -3.93 -6.08
CA LEU A 55 -5.70 -2.54 -6.48
C LEU A 55 -7.14 -2.23 -6.93
N HIS A 56 -7.82 -3.19 -7.55
CA HIS A 56 -9.26 -3.10 -7.80
C HIS A 56 -10.08 -3.13 -6.51
N GLN A 57 -9.81 -4.07 -5.59
CA GLN A 57 -10.54 -4.19 -4.32
C GLN A 57 -10.46 -2.93 -3.46
N VAL A 58 -9.30 -2.25 -3.44
CA VAL A 58 -9.10 -1.02 -2.66
C VAL A 58 -9.42 0.26 -3.44
N GLY A 59 -9.98 0.16 -4.66
CA GLY A 59 -10.44 1.32 -5.44
C GLY A 59 -9.31 2.24 -5.90
N LEU A 60 -8.13 1.68 -6.15
CA LEU A 60 -6.98 2.40 -6.69
C LEU A 60 -6.97 2.43 -8.22
N ILE A 61 -7.67 1.50 -8.88
CA ILE A 61 -7.95 1.57 -10.31
C ILE A 61 -9.31 2.24 -10.51
N ASP A 62 -9.37 3.29 -11.33
CA ASP A 62 -10.63 3.96 -11.66
C ASP A 62 -11.58 3.01 -12.40
N GLU A 63 -12.82 2.86 -11.92
CA GLU A 63 -13.77 1.92 -12.49
C GLU A 63 -14.25 2.30 -13.91
N ASN A 64 -14.21 3.59 -14.26
CA ASN A 64 -14.68 4.07 -15.55
C ASN A 64 -13.58 4.03 -16.60
N THR A 65 -12.38 4.46 -16.24
CA THR A 65 -11.25 4.54 -17.18
C THR A 65 -10.38 3.28 -17.14
N GLY A 66 -10.33 2.55 -16.03
CA GLY A 66 -9.37 1.48 -15.80
C GLY A 66 -7.95 1.96 -15.51
N GLU A 67 -7.76 3.26 -15.26
CA GLU A 67 -6.44 3.85 -14.97
C GLU A 67 -6.09 3.74 -13.49
N LEU A 68 -4.85 3.37 -13.18
CA LEU A 68 -4.33 3.41 -11.82
C LEU A 68 -4.17 4.86 -11.31
N LEU A 69 -4.81 5.18 -10.20
CA LEU A 69 -4.88 6.53 -9.64
C LEU A 69 -3.59 6.88 -8.88
N LYS A 70 -2.67 7.63 -9.52
CA LYS A 70 -1.36 8.00 -8.96
C LYS A 70 -1.43 8.55 -7.54
N TYR A 71 -2.21 9.62 -7.32
CA TYR A 71 -2.29 10.27 -6.00
C TYR A 71 -2.83 9.33 -4.92
N LYS A 72 -3.89 8.57 -5.20
CA LYS A 72 -4.45 7.62 -4.24
C LYS A 72 -3.47 6.50 -3.93
N SER A 73 -2.74 6.02 -4.94
CA SER A 73 -1.74 4.95 -4.77
C SER A 73 -0.58 5.39 -3.88
N LEU A 74 -0.07 6.61 -4.06
CA LEU A 74 1.00 7.15 -3.24
C LEU A 74 0.57 7.40 -1.78
N ARG A 75 -0.67 7.83 -1.57
CA ARG A 75 -1.26 7.96 -0.24
C ARG A 75 -1.50 6.60 0.42
N TYR A 76 -1.95 5.60 -0.33
CA TYR A 76 -2.17 4.25 0.20
C TYR A 76 -0.89 3.63 0.79
N LEU A 77 0.29 4.01 0.29
CA LEU A 77 1.57 3.62 0.89
C LEU A 77 1.78 4.22 2.30
N GLU A 78 1.29 5.43 2.55
CA GLU A 78 1.36 6.09 3.87
C GLU A 78 0.52 5.31 4.91
N ASP A 79 -0.54 4.63 4.47
CA ASP A 79 -1.41 3.85 5.35
C ASP A 79 -0.77 2.52 5.78
N ILE A 80 0.18 1.98 5.01
CA ILE A 80 0.71 0.60 5.18
C ILE A 80 2.23 0.51 5.38
N ILE A 81 2.94 1.65 5.39
CA ILE A 81 4.39 1.73 5.62
C ILE A 81 4.68 2.77 6.70
N SER A 82 5.11 2.31 7.87
CA SER A 82 5.41 3.15 9.03
C SER A 82 6.80 3.79 8.97
N ASP A 83 7.79 3.08 8.45
CA ASP A 83 9.17 3.57 8.37
C ASP A 83 9.30 4.64 7.27
N GLU A 84 9.64 5.88 7.67
CA GLU A 84 9.69 7.02 6.75
C GLU A 84 10.69 6.83 5.60
N TYR A 85 11.81 6.13 5.85
CA TYR A 85 12.81 5.87 4.82
C TYR A 85 12.27 4.90 3.77
N ASN A 86 11.65 3.80 4.21
CA ASN A 86 10.98 2.83 3.36
C ASN A 86 9.79 3.45 2.61
N LEU A 87 8.99 4.29 3.28
CA LEU A 87 7.87 5.01 2.66
C LEU A 87 8.34 5.89 1.51
N ARG A 88 9.36 6.72 1.73
CA ARG A 88 9.90 7.58 0.67
C ARG A 88 10.43 6.76 -0.50
N ARG A 89 11.15 5.66 -0.23
CA ARG A 89 11.63 4.75 -1.29
C ARG A 89 10.50 4.08 -2.06
N ALA A 90 9.44 3.67 -1.36
CA ALA A 90 8.24 3.09 -1.96
C ALA A 90 7.54 4.08 -2.88
N GLN A 91 7.30 5.30 -2.39
CA GLN A 91 6.66 6.38 -3.14
C GLN A 91 7.49 6.77 -4.38
N ASP A 92 8.80 6.95 -4.24
CA ASP A 92 9.70 7.26 -5.36
C ASP A 92 9.68 6.16 -6.42
N ARG A 93 9.70 4.89 -5.99
CA ARG A 93 9.64 3.73 -6.90
C ARG A 93 8.32 3.70 -7.67
N VAL A 94 7.18 3.78 -6.97
CA VAL A 94 5.85 3.76 -7.60
C VAL A 94 5.68 4.94 -8.56
N ALA A 95 6.07 6.16 -8.14
CA ALA A 95 6.00 7.33 -8.99
C ALA A 95 6.83 7.18 -10.27
N THR A 96 8.07 6.69 -10.15
CA THR A 96 8.94 6.42 -11.30
C THR A 96 8.33 5.38 -12.25
N CYS A 97 7.77 4.29 -11.71
CA CYS A 97 7.11 3.26 -12.51
C CYS A 97 5.89 3.80 -13.28
N MET A 98 5.09 4.66 -12.65
CA MET A 98 3.95 5.33 -13.27
C MET A 98 4.37 6.28 -14.39
N ASP A 99 5.41 7.08 -14.16
CA ASP A 99 5.88 8.04 -15.16
C ASP A 99 6.46 7.32 -16.40
N HIS A 100 7.23 6.24 -16.20
CA HIS A 100 7.72 5.42 -17.31
C HIS A 100 6.60 4.69 -18.08
N ALA A 101 5.57 4.19 -17.40
CA ALA A 101 4.46 3.51 -18.07
C ALA A 101 3.67 4.47 -18.97
N LYS A 102 3.49 5.72 -18.55
CA LYS A 102 2.83 6.76 -19.34
C LYS A 102 3.61 7.10 -20.61
N GLU A 103 4.93 7.11 -20.55
CA GLU A 103 5.80 7.37 -21.71
C GLU A 103 5.83 6.21 -22.70
N ALA A 104 5.71 4.97 -22.23
CA ALA A 104 5.78 3.78 -23.07
C ALA A 104 4.57 3.60 -24.00
N GLY A 105 3.44 4.24 -23.70
CA GLY A 105 2.18 4.05 -24.41
C GLY A 105 1.57 2.64 -24.21
N GLY A 106 0.29 2.51 -24.58
CA GLY A 106 -0.48 1.27 -24.45
C GLY A 106 -1.91 1.50 -23.95
N THR A 107 -2.65 0.42 -23.78
CA THR A 107 -3.94 0.43 -23.08
C THR A 107 -3.74 0.64 -21.57
N ASN A 108 -4.81 1.03 -20.87
CA ASN A 108 -4.75 1.24 -19.42
C ASN A 108 -4.36 -0.04 -18.66
N HIS A 109 -4.86 -1.21 -19.08
CA HIS A 109 -4.48 -2.49 -18.48
C HIS A 109 -2.98 -2.81 -18.70
N GLU A 110 -2.46 -2.66 -19.93
CA GLU A 110 -1.03 -2.88 -20.20
C GLU A 110 -0.14 -1.94 -19.38
N ASN A 111 -0.55 -0.67 -19.25
CA ASN A 111 0.18 0.30 -18.45
C ASN A 111 0.12 -0.05 -16.95
N ASN A 112 -1.03 -0.43 -16.43
CA ASN A 112 -1.18 -0.88 -15.05
C ASN A 112 -0.28 -2.08 -14.76
N MET A 113 -0.25 -3.08 -15.64
CA MET A 113 0.61 -4.26 -15.46
C MET A 113 2.10 -3.90 -15.44
N LYS A 114 2.56 -3.02 -16.34
CA LYS A 114 3.94 -2.50 -16.30
C LYS A 114 4.24 -1.79 -14.97
N ILE A 115 3.31 -0.97 -14.47
CA ILE A 115 3.47 -0.27 -13.18
C ILE A 115 3.56 -1.28 -12.04
N ILE A 116 2.68 -2.27 -12.02
CA ILE A 116 2.62 -3.30 -10.99
C ILE A 116 3.91 -4.12 -10.96
N GLU A 117 4.36 -4.61 -12.11
CA GLU A 117 5.60 -5.39 -12.21
C GLU A 117 6.82 -4.57 -11.76
N CYS A 118 6.90 -3.32 -12.19
CA CYS A 118 7.97 -2.41 -11.79
C CYS A 118 7.94 -2.10 -10.28
N SER A 119 6.75 -2.02 -9.69
CA SER A 119 6.53 -1.64 -8.29
C SER A 119 6.48 -2.82 -7.33
N LEU A 120 6.39 -4.07 -7.81
CA LEU A 120 6.25 -5.27 -6.97
C LEU A 120 7.28 -5.37 -5.83
N PRO A 121 8.56 -4.99 -5.99
CA PRO A 121 9.51 -5.01 -4.88
C PRO A 121 9.14 -4.12 -3.68
N VAL A 122 8.25 -3.14 -3.85
CA VAL A 122 7.75 -2.27 -2.78
C VAL A 122 7.04 -3.06 -1.69
N VAL A 123 6.49 -4.24 -1.99
CA VAL A 123 5.85 -5.09 -0.97
C VAL A 123 6.81 -5.46 0.17
N ALA A 124 8.11 -5.52 -0.08
CA ALA A 124 9.11 -5.79 0.95
C ALA A 124 9.26 -4.63 1.98
N PHE A 125 8.73 -3.45 1.66
CA PHE A 125 8.75 -2.27 2.54
C PHE A 125 7.49 -2.16 3.40
N ILE A 126 6.45 -2.94 3.12
CA ILE A 126 5.20 -2.94 3.88
C ILE A 126 5.44 -3.52 5.26
N ASP A 127 4.83 -2.89 6.27
CA ASP A 127 4.95 -3.34 7.64
C ASP A 127 4.47 -4.78 7.79
N ARG A 128 5.08 -5.52 8.71
CA ARG A 128 4.65 -6.88 9.01
C ARG A 128 3.65 -6.87 10.14
N LEU A 129 2.63 -7.70 10.03
CA LEU A 129 1.78 -8.04 11.17
C LEU A 129 2.62 -8.87 12.14
N SER A 130 3.04 -8.25 13.26
CA SER A 130 3.73 -8.92 14.36
C SER A 130 2.76 -9.64 15.29
#